data_AF-A0A4Q9HY98-F1
#
_entry.id   AF-A0A4Q9HY98-F1
#
_cell.length_a   1.000
_cell.length_b   1.000
_cell.length_c   1.000
_cell.angle_alpha   90.00
_cell.angle_beta   90.00
_cell.angle_gamma   90.00
#
_symmetry.space_group_name_H-M   'P 1'
#
loop_
_entity.id
_entity.type
_entity.pdbx_description
1 polymer ?
#
loop_
_entity_poly.entity_id
_entity_poly.type
_entity_poly.pdbx_seq_one_letter_code
_entity_poly.pdbx_strand_id
1 'polypeptide(L)' 'MATPTGRPIPLLCPSDQVGRCARCQQPCHRYGVGANPLCQTCRQAVETARQQQKTSPAT' A
#
# COMPACT_ATOMS: atom_id res chain seq x y z
N MET A 1 24.28 13.49 29.99
CA MET A 1 24.02 13.08 28.60
C MET A 1 22.79 12.18 28.62
N ALA A 2 21.66 12.59 28.06
CA ALA A 2 20.45 11.77 28.01
C ALA A 2 20.03 11.59 26.55
N THR A 3 20.25 10.39 26.05
CA THR A 3 19.89 9.93 24.71
C THR A 3 18.36 9.94 24.57
N PRO A 4 17.77 10.56 23.54
CA PRO A 4 16.34 10.39 23.29
C PRO A 4 16.12 8.96 22.80
N THR A 5 15.56 8.11 23.67
CA THR A 5 14.99 6.81 23.30
C THR A 5 13.85 7.08 22.31
N GLY A 6 14.18 7.08 21.02
CA GLY A 6 13.19 7.07 19.95
C GLY A 6 12.31 5.85 20.14
N ARG A 7 11.09 6.07 20.63
CA ARG A 7 10.09 5.00 20.75
C ARG A 7 9.92 4.37 19.37
N PRO A 8 9.96 3.03 19.23
CA PRO A 8 9.61 2.39 17.98
C PRO A 8 8.18 2.80 17.68
N ILE A 9 8.01 3.55 16.59
CA ILE A 9 6.70 3.96 16.10
C ILE A 9 5.96 2.66 15.83
N PRO A 10 4.89 2.34 16.57
CA PRO A 10 4.12 1.15 16.28
C PRO A 10 3.67 1.27 14.82
N LEU A 11 3.84 0.21 14.05
CA LEU A 11 3.33 0.13 12.68
C LEU A 11 1.90 0.72 12.69
N LEU A 12 1.72 1.86 12.01
CA LEU A 12 0.58 2.77 12.17
C LEU A 12 -0.77 2.12 11.78
N CYS A 13 -0.74 0.88 11.28
CA CYS A 13 -1.91 0.09 10.95
C CYS A 13 -2.15 -0.97 12.04
N PRO A 14 -3.29 -0.96 12.74
CA PRO A 14 -3.63 -2.01 13.68
C PRO A 14 -3.67 -3.37 12.96
N SER A 15 -3.22 -4.43 13.63
CA SER A 15 -3.10 -5.76 13.01
C SER A 15 -4.39 -6.28 12.38
N ASP A 16 -5.55 -5.87 12.90
CA ASP A 16 -6.87 -6.20 12.36
C ASP A 16 -7.13 -5.58 10.97
N GLN A 17 -6.46 -4.47 10.66
CA GLN A 17 -6.52 -3.79 9.36
C GLN A 17 -5.47 -4.30 8.37
N VAL A 18 -4.52 -5.12 8.85
CA VAL A 18 -3.46 -5.70 8.02
C VAL A 18 -3.94 -7.02 7.43
N GLY A 19 -3.82 -7.15 6.11
CA GLY A 19 -4.04 -8.41 5.41
C GLY A 19 -3.02 -8.59 4.28
N ARG A 20 -3.21 -9.62 3.45
CA ARG A 20 -2.29 -9.91 2.34
C ARG A 20 -2.72 -9.23 1.06
N CYS A 21 -1.80 -8.57 0.37
CA CYS A 21 -2.02 -8.06 -0.98
C CYS A 21 -2.48 -9.18 -1.92
N ALA A 22 -3.55 -8.96 -2.70
CA ALA A 22 -4.09 -9.96 -3.62
C ALA A 22 -3.12 -10.36 -4.75
N ARG A 23 -2.10 -9.52 -5.03
CA ARG A 23 -1.13 -9.74 -6.10
C ARG A 23 0.20 -10.33 -5.60
N CYS A 24 0.83 -9.69 -4.63
CA CYS A 24 2.17 -10.09 -4.14
C CYS A 24 2.15 -10.76 -2.76
N GLN A 25 0.97 -10.90 -2.13
CA GLN A 25 0.77 -11.47 -0.80
C GLN A 25 1.50 -10.79 0.37
N GLN A 26 2.20 -9.68 0.12
CA GLN A 26 2.86 -8.89 1.16
C GLN A 26 1.83 -8.29 2.14
N PRO A 27 2.20 -8.13 3.42
CA PRO A 27 1.33 -7.49 4.41
C PRO A 27 1.08 -6.04 4.02
N CYS A 28 -0.20 -5.66 3.94
CA CYS A 28 -0.63 -4.32 3.63
C CYS A 28 -1.96 -4.00 4.33
N HIS A 29 -2.31 -2.72 4.36
CA HIS A 29 -3.60 -2.26 4.89
C HIS A 29 -4.73 -2.75 3.95
N ARG A 30 -5.38 -3.85 4.32
CA ARG A 30 -6.38 -4.56 3.51
C ARG A 30 -7.81 -4.36 4.00
N TYR A 31 -8.00 -4.00 5.26
CA TYR A 31 -9.31 -3.80 5.88
C TYR A 31 -9.37 -2.46 6.60
N GLY A 32 -10.56 -1.86 6.74
CA GLY A 32 -10.74 -0.55 7.37
C GLY A 32 -10.87 0.62 6.36
N VAL A 33 -10.79 1.83 6.88
CA VAL A 33 -10.96 3.05 6.08
C VAL A 33 -9.71 3.32 5.25
N GLY A 34 -9.89 3.47 3.93
CA GLY A 34 -8.77 3.64 2.99
C GLY A 34 -8.07 2.32 2.62
N ALA A 35 -8.64 1.19 3.04
CA ALA A 35 -8.16 -0.14 2.69
C ALA A 35 -8.17 -0.41 1.18
N ASN A 36 -7.25 -1.26 0.73
CA ASN A 36 -7.19 -1.67 -0.67
C ASN A 36 -6.83 -3.16 -0.79
N PRO A 37 -7.38 -3.90 -1.76
CA PRO A 37 -6.95 -5.28 -2.04
C PRO A 37 -5.49 -5.38 -2.48
N LEU A 38 -4.86 -4.29 -2.90
CA LEU A 38 -3.47 -4.22 -3.32
C LEU A 38 -2.64 -3.34 -2.38
N CYS A 39 -1.38 -3.73 -2.14
CA CYS A 39 -0.42 -2.85 -1.49
C CYS A 39 -0.14 -1.61 -2.37
N GLN A 40 0.41 -0.54 -1.77
CA GLN A 40 0.70 0.72 -2.46
C GLN A 40 1.47 0.52 -3.77
N THR A 41 2.51 -0.32 -3.78
CA THR A 41 3.30 -0.62 -4.97
C THR A 41 2.48 -1.29 -6.07
N CYS A 42 1.70 -2.32 -5.71
CA CYS A 42 0.86 -3.03 -6.67
C CYS A 42 -0.26 -2.14 -7.21
N ARG A 43 -0.82 -1.28 -6.35
CA ARG A 43 -1.85 -0.30 -6.72
C ARG A 43 -1.28 0.72 -7.70
N GLN A 44 -0.12 1.31 -7.41
CA GLN A 44 0.54 2.26 -8.30
C GLN A 44 0.84 1.63 -9.66
N ALA A 45 1.34 0.39 -9.70
CA ALA A 45 1.58 -0.32 -10.96
C ALA A 45 0.30 -0.46 -11.81
N VAL A 46 -0.84 -0.73 -11.17
CA VAL A 46 -2.15 -0.79 -11.86
C VAL A 46 -2.59 0.59 -12.33
N GLU A 47 -2.47 1.62 -11.49
CA GLU A 47 -2.81 3.00 -11.86
C GLU A 47 -1.96 3.49 -13.04
N THR A 48 -0.65 3.23 -13.04
CA THR A 48 0.25 3.55 -14.15
C THR A 48 -0.13 2.81 -15.43
N ALA A 49 -0.42 1.50 -15.36
CA ALA A 49 -0.84 0.73 -16.51
C ALA A 49 -2.18 1.23 -17.09
N ARG A 50 -3.12 1.67 -16.24
CA ARG A 50 -4.39 2.29 -16.69
C ARG A 50 -4.15 3.65 -17.34
N GLN A 51 -3.23 4.43 -16.82
CA GLN A 51 -2.89 5.75 -17.38
C GLN A 51 -2.24 5.63 -18.76
N GLN A 52 -1.35 4.65 -18.95
CA GLN A 52 -0.71 4.37 -20.24
C GLN A 52 -1.72 3.98 -21.32
N GLN A 53 -2.71 3.15 -20.99
CA GLN A 53 -3.79 2.77 -21.90
C GLN A 53 -4.62 3.99 -22.36
N LYS A 54 -4.81 4.98 -21.48
CA LYS A 54 -5.53 6.20 -21.83
C LYS A 54 -4.73 7.09 -22.78
N THR A 55 -3.40 6.99 -22.76
CA THR A 55 -2.50 7.82 -23.58
C THR A 55 -2.02 7.14 -24.86
N SER A 56 -2.36 5.87 -25.10
CA SER A 56 -2.12 5.24 -26.40
C SER A 56 -3.05 5.86 -27.44
N PRO A 57 -2.55 6.63 -28.42
CA PRO A 57 -3.38 7.08 -29.52
C PRO A 57 -3.77 5.83 -30.32
N ALA A 58 -5.08 5.63 -30.53
CA ALA A 58 -5.55 4.72 -31.56
C ALA A 58 -4.91 5.17 -32.88
N THR A 59 -4.12 4.29 -33.49
CA THR A 59 -3.54 4.49 -34.83
C THR A 59 -4.63 4.35 -35.87
#